data_AF-A0A2S4L0K1-F1
#
_entry.id   AF-A0A2S4L0K1-F1
#
_cell.length_a   1.000
_cell.length_b   1.000
_cell.length_c   1.000
_cell.angle_alpha   90.00
_cell.angle_beta   90.00
_cell.angle_gamma   90.00
#
_symmetry.space_group_name_H-M   'P 1'
#
loop_
_entity.id
_entity.type
_entity.pdbx_description
1 polymer ?
#
loop_
_entity_poly.entity_id
_entity_poly.type
_entity_poly.pdbx_seq_one_letter_code
_entity_poly.pdbx_strand_id
1 'polypeptide(L)'
;MHPSHLIVVCCHGIWLGGPSKGADESEWLIAPFQRGETGTFARHAEEGVRRLAQSRGDSVLMFSGGPTRNETEMSEAQSYAYLAAHNGYWGLLAAPVMDDDVVLEERALDSYHNVLLGLTRYHARFGRWPATLTLVGHAFKRPRLEAHCAAIGFPPGRVAF
;
A
#
# COMPACT_ATOMS: atom_id res chain seq x y z
N MET A 1 14.58 -12.60 12.82
CA MET A 1 15.31 -11.73 11.88
C MET A 1 14.36 -10.59 11.53
N HIS A 2 14.79 -9.34 11.50
CA HIS A 2 13.88 -8.25 11.12
C HIS A 2 13.80 -8.19 9.60
N PRO A 3 12.63 -7.86 9.01
CA PRO A 3 12.53 -7.67 7.58
C PRO A 3 13.57 -6.64 7.10
N SER A 4 14.02 -6.79 5.86
CA SER A 4 14.91 -5.86 5.19
C SER A 4 14.28 -5.21 3.95
N HIS A 5 13.13 -5.72 3.51
CA HIS A 5 12.39 -5.22 2.36
C HIS A 5 11.08 -4.54 2.79
N LEU A 6 10.84 -3.33 2.30
CA LEU A 6 9.57 -2.62 2.46
C LEU A 6 8.83 -2.58 1.13
N ILE A 7 7.58 -3.06 1.12
CA ILE A 7 6.66 -2.92 -0.02
C ILE A 7 5.63 -1.87 0.37
N VAL A 8 5.52 -0.77 -0.38
CA VAL A 8 4.50 0.26 -0.15
C VAL A 8 3.51 0.24 -1.29
N VAL A 9 2.24 -0.02 -0.98
CA VAL A 9 1.13 0.21 -1.89
C VAL A 9 0.64 1.64 -1.68
N CYS A 10 0.79 2.47 -2.71
CA CYS A 10 0.25 3.83 -2.74
C CYS A 10 -1.26 3.75 -2.97
N CYS A 11 -2.04 3.83 -1.88
CA CYS A 11 -3.48 3.69 -1.92
C CYS A 11 -4.14 4.89 -2.61
N HIS A 12 -5.35 4.64 -3.12
CA HIS A 12 -6.25 5.60 -3.75
C HIS A 12 -7.69 5.15 -3.58
N GLY A 13 -8.55 6.08 -3.19
CA GLY A 13 -9.95 5.78 -2.91
C GLY A 13 -10.10 4.91 -1.66
N ILE A 14 -11.33 4.84 -1.17
CA ILE A 14 -11.66 4.09 0.04
C ILE A 14 -12.70 3.04 -0.32
N TRP A 15 -12.35 1.76 -0.18
CA TRP A 15 -13.33 0.69 -0.28
C TRP A 15 -14.18 0.64 0.99
N LEU A 16 -15.49 0.80 0.86
CA LEU A 16 -16.46 0.81 1.95
C LEU A 16 -16.91 -0.58 2.40
N GLY A 17 -16.47 -1.62 1.69
CA GLY A 17 -17.00 -2.97 1.86
C GLY A 17 -18.14 -3.27 0.88
N GLY A 18 -18.33 -4.55 0.58
CA GLY A 18 -19.46 -5.00 -0.21
C GLY A 18 -19.29 -6.41 -0.78
N PRO A 19 -20.38 -7.00 -1.29
CA PRO A 19 -20.42 -8.40 -1.71
C PRO A 19 -19.58 -8.70 -2.95
N SER A 20 -19.28 -7.69 -3.78
CA SER A 20 -18.44 -7.85 -4.97
C SER A 20 -16.95 -7.84 -4.65
N LYS A 21 -16.58 -7.61 -3.38
CA LYS A 21 -15.22 -7.61 -2.89
C LYS A 21 -14.32 -6.61 -3.63
N GLY A 22 -14.87 -5.43 -3.91
CA GLY A 22 -14.17 -4.33 -4.57
C GLY A 22 -14.30 -4.31 -6.10
N ALA A 23 -15.06 -5.24 -6.71
CA ALA A 23 -15.29 -5.25 -8.15
C ALA A 23 -16.33 -4.22 -8.62
N ASP A 24 -17.31 -3.90 -7.78
CA ASP A 24 -18.33 -2.89 -8.04
C ASP A 24 -17.83 -1.51 -7.54
N GLU A 25 -17.74 -0.55 -8.45
CA GLU A 25 -17.27 0.82 -8.15
C GLU A 25 -18.16 1.53 -7.12
N SER A 26 -19.43 1.15 -6.99
CA SER A 26 -20.33 1.71 -5.96
C SER A 26 -19.91 1.36 -4.53
N GLU A 27 -19.06 0.34 -4.35
CA GLU A 27 -18.45 0.01 -3.06
C GLU A 27 -17.28 0.93 -2.69
N TRP A 28 -16.94 1.93 -3.52
CA TRP A 28 -15.79 2.79 -3.32
C TRP A 28 -16.17 4.27 -3.20
N LEU A 29 -15.57 4.95 -2.23
CA LEU A 29 -15.51 6.41 -2.22
C LEU A 29 -14.31 6.88 -3.03
N ILE A 30 -14.59 7.58 -4.13
CA ILE A 30 -13.58 8.05 -5.08
C ILE A 30 -13.85 9.51 -5.49
N ALA A 31 -12.80 10.21 -5.89
CA ALA A 31 -12.91 11.51 -6.54
C ALA A 31 -13.42 11.37 -7.98
N PRO A 32 -14.04 12.42 -8.56
CA PRO A 32 -14.61 12.34 -9.91
C PRO A 32 -13.64 11.91 -11.02
N PHE A 33 -12.35 12.21 -10.88
CA PHE A 33 -11.31 11.84 -11.86
C PHE A 33 -10.80 10.39 -11.71
N GLN A 34 -11.23 9.66 -10.68
CA GLN A 34 -10.84 8.28 -10.40
C GLN A 34 -11.88 7.25 -10.90
N ARG A 35 -12.97 7.69 -11.54
CA ARG A 35 -14.01 6.78 -12.07
C ARG A 35 -13.40 5.80 -13.08
N GLY A 36 -13.79 4.54 -12.96
CA GLY A 36 -13.27 3.43 -13.76
C GLY A 36 -11.95 2.85 -13.26
N GLU A 37 -11.32 3.42 -12.22
CA GLU A 37 -10.00 2.99 -11.74
C GLU A 37 -10.07 2.02 -10.55
N THR A 38 -11.25 1.77 -9.97
CA THR A 38 -11.42 0.93 -8.76
C THR A 38 -10.92 -0.50 -8.94
N GLY A 39 -11.10 -1.09 -10.13
CA GLY A 39 -10.47 -2.38 -10.45
C GLY A 39 -8.93 -2.33 -10.44
N THR A 40 -8.33 -1.21 -10.81
CA THR A 40 -6.87 -0.99 -10.69
C THR A 40 -6.45 -0.86 -9.22
N PHE A 41 -7.24 -0.18 -8.40
CA PHE A 41 -7.01 -0.04 -6.95
C PHE A 41 -6.97 -1.41 -6.26
N ALA A 42 -7.95 -2.27 -6.53
CA ALA A 42 -7.96 -3.65 -6.03
C ALA A 42 -6.73 -4.44 -6.50
N ARG A 43 -6.33 -4.31 -7.77
CA ARG A 43 -5.12 -4.96 -8.30
C ARG A 43 -3.83 -4.47 -7.65
N HIS A 44 -3.73 -3.21 -7.26
CA HIS A 44 -2.57 -2.72 -6.49
C HIS A 44 -2.50 -3.40 -5.12
N ALA A 45 -3.64 -3.57 -4.45
CA ALA A 45 -3.69 -4.27 -3.17
C ALA A 45 -3.27 -5.75 -3.31
N GLU A 46 -3.80 -6.43 -4.33
CA GLU A 46 -3.43 -7.81 -4.65
C GLU A 46 -1.94 -7.95 -4.99
N GLU A 47 -1.37 -7.03 -5.78
CA GLU A 47 0.06 -7.03 -6.10
C GLU A 47 0.95 -6.82 -4.87
N GLY A 48 0.55 -5.94 -3.94
CA GLY A 48 1.26 -5.80 -2.66
C GLY A 48 1.29 -7.11 -1.88
N VAL A 49 0.15 -7.79 -1.79
CA VAL A 49 0.04 -9.11 -1.13
C VAL A 49 0.87 -10.17 -1.84
N ARG A 50 0.85 -10.20 -3.18
CA ARG A 50 1.63 -11.11 -4.01
C ARG A 50 3.13 -10.97 -3.73
N ARG A 51 3.64 -9.74 -3.69
CA ARG A 51 5.06 -9.48 -3.42
C ARG A 51 5.45 -9.86 -1.99
N LEU A 52 4.59 -9.58 -1.02
CA LEU A 52 4.81 -10.05 0.34
C LEU A 52 4.90 -11.58 0.39
N ALA A 53 3.99 -12.29 -0.28
CA ALA A 53 3.99 -13.76 -0.28
C ALA A 53 5.28 -14.37 -0.86
N GLN A 54 5.92 -13.71 -1.82
CA GLN A 54 7.17 -14.19 -2.44
C GLN A 54 8.38 -14.17 -1.50
N SER A 55 8.40 -13.28 -0.50
CA SER A 55 9.55 -13.09 0.40
C SER A 55 9.12 -12.74 1.82
N ARG A 56 8.04 -13.37 2.30
CA ARG A 56 7.35 -13.02 3.55
C ARG A 56 8.27 -12.91 4.78
N GLY A 57 9.26 -13.79 4.90
CA GLY A 57 10.20 -13.80 6.03
C GLY A 57 11.15 -12.60 6.09
N ASP A 58 11.27 -11.82 5.00
CA ASP A 58 12.18 -10.68 4.86
C ASP A 58 11.45 -9.38 4.46
N SER A 59 10.14 -9.44 4.23
CA SER A 59 9.34 -8.35 3.68
C SER A 59 8.22 -7.93 4.62
N VAL A 60 7.87 -6.66 4.55
CA VAL A 60 6.62 -6.12 5.12
C VAL A 60 5.84 -5.43 4.01
N LEU A 61 4.54 -5.68 3.96
CA LEU A 61 3.59 -4.93 3.15
C LEU A 61 3.07 -3.74 3.95
N MET A 62 3.12 -2.57 3.35
CA MET A 62 2.55 -1.36 3.90
C MET A 62 1.52 -0.78 2.94
N PHE A 63 0.26 -0.75 3.37
CA PHE A 63 -0.74 0.08 2.72
C PHE A 63 -0.56 1.52 3.21
N SER A 64 -0.43 2.45 2.28
CA SER A 64 -0.13 3.85 2.59
C SER A 64 -1.15 4.79 1.95
N GLY A 65 -1.83 5.56 2.81
CA GLY A 65 -2.83 6.55 2.45
C GLY A 65 -3.72 6.88 3.64
N GLY A 66 -3.91 8.17 3.90
CA GLY A 66 -4.69 8.69 5.02
C GLY A 66 -6.19 8.82 4.72
N PRO A 67 -6.95 9.48 5.60
CA PRO A 67 -8.37 9.77 5.37
C PRO A 67 -8.49 10.90 4.31
N THR A 68 -8.73 10.53 3.06
CA THR A 68 -8.78 11.46 1.91
C THR A 68 -10.19 11.93 1.55
N ARG A 69 -11.21 11.45 2.28
CA ARG A 69 -12.64 11.68 2.03
C ARG A 69 -13.30 12.25 3.27
N ASN A 70 -14.19 13.22 3.09
CA ASN A 70 -14.93 13.81 4.22
C ASN A 70 -16.09 12.91 4.68
N GLU A 71 -16.48 11.95 3.84
CA GLU A 71 -17.59 11.05 4.10
C GLU A 71 -17.26 9.96 5.13
N THR A 72 -15.99 9.77 5.51
CA THR A 72 -15.55 8.74 6.46
C THR A 72 -14.22 9.11 7.12
N GLU A 73 -14.01 8.66 8.35
CA GLU A 73 -12.70 8.75 9.03
C GLU A 73 -11.76 7.61 8.64
N MET A 74 -12.25 6.61 7.89
CA MET A 74 -11.44 5.49 7.41
C MET A 74 -10.32 6.00 6.49
N SER A 75 -9.10 5.53 6.73
CA SER A 75 -7.97 5.82 5.85
C SER A 75 -8.00 4.95 4.59
N GLU A 76 -7.42 5.43 3.49
CA GLU A 76 -7.25 4.60 2.29
C GLU A 76 -6.46 3.32 2.63
N ALA A 77 -5.44 3.43 3.50
CA ALA A 77 -4.65 2.30 3.97
C ALA A 77 -5.49 1.24 4.71
N GLN A 78 -6.34 1.66 5.65
CA GLN A 78 -7.28 0.76 6.33
C GLN A 78 -8.19 0.05 5.33
N SER A 79 -8.75 0.79 4.39
CA SER A 79 -9.67 0.22 3.40
C SER A 79 -9.02 -0.86 2.52
N TYR A 80 -7.74 -0.68 2.15
CA TYR A 80 -7.01 -1.67 1.37
C TYR A 80 -6.65 -2.91 2.20
N ALA A 81 -6.32 -2.74 3.48
CA ALA A 81 -6.10 -3.86 4.38
C ALA A 81 -7.38 -4.68 4.59
N TYR A 82 -8.53 -4.01 4.74
CA TYR A 82 -9.83 -4.66 4.79
C TYR A 82 -10.19 -5.36 3.48
N LEU A 83 -9.93 -4.72 2.34
CA LEU A 83 -10.14 -5.33 1.03
C LEU A 83 -9.33 -6.62 0.87
N ALA A 84 -8.04 -6.59 1.24
CA ALA A 84 -7.17 -7.76 1.19
C ALA A 84 -7.67 -8.88 2.11
N ALA A 85 -7.98 -8.57 3.37
CA ALA A 85 -8.50 -9.54 4.33
C ALA A 85 -9.84 -10.14 3.89
N HIS A 86 -10.76 -9.32 3.38
CA HIS A 86 -12.09 -9.74 2.91
C HIS A 86 -12.01 -10.62 1.65
N ASN A 87 -10.98 -10.41 0.83
CA ASN A 87 -10.64 -11.30 -0.29
C ASN A 87 -9.85 -12.54 0.13
N GLY A 88 -9.62 -12.77 1.44
CA GLY A 88 -8.79 -13.88 1.93
C GLY A 88 -7.36 -13.81 1.39
N TYR A 89 -6.83 -12.59 1.24
CA TYR A 89 -5.54 -12.30 0.61
C TYR A 89 -5.38 -12.96 -0.77
N TRP A 90 -6.50 -13.14 -1.49
CA TRP A 90 -6.59 -13.83 -2.78
C TRP A 90 -5.98 -15.25 -2.79
N GLY A 91 -5.87 -15.90 -1.62
CA GLY A 91 -5.20 -17.18 -1.47
C GLY A 91 -3.69 -17.13 -1.67
N LEU A 92 -3.09 -15.94 -1.76
CA LEU A 92 -1.66 -15.74 -2.00
C LEU A 92 -0.85 -15.77 -0.71
N LEU A 93 -1.43 -15.33 0.41
CA LEU A 93 -0.74 -15.25 1.69
C LEU A 93 -1.20 -16.36 2.64
N ALA A 94 -0.27 -17.21 3.06
CA ALA A 94 -0.57 -18.32 3.97
C ALA A 94 -1.03 -17.84 5.35
N ALA A 95 -2.01 -18.50 5.95
CA ALA A 95 -2.43 -18.24 7.32
C ALA A 95 -1.46 -18.86 8.36
N PRO A 96 -1.36 -18.31 9.58
CA PRO A 96 -1.99 -17.07 10.03
C PRO A 96 -1.23 -15.83 9.51
N VAL A 97 -1.93 -14.72 9.22
CA VAL A 97 -1.29 -13.43 8.89
C VAL A 97 -0.92 -12.73 10.21
N MET A 98 0.34 -12.30 10.31
CA MET A 98 0.94 -11.71 11.51
C MET A 98 0.93 -10.19 11.43
N ASP A 99 0.97 -9.53 12.59
CA ASP A 99 0.96 -8.07 12.69
C ASP A 99 2.10 -7.37 11.91
N ASP A 100 3.23 -8.06 11.73
CA ASP A 100 4.38 -7.53 11.00
C ASP A 100 4.35 -7.86 9.49
N ASP A 101 3.38 -8.64 9.02
CA ASP A 101 3.20 -8.91 7.59
C ASP A 101 2.57 -7.71 6.87
N VAL A 102 1.53 -7.12 7.48
CA VAL A 102 0.74 -6.02 6.90
C VAL A 102 0.65 -4.87 7.90
N VAL A 103 1.31 -3.77 7.58
CA VAL A 103 1.36 -2.55 8.40
C VAL A 103 0.61 -1.41 7.70
N LEU A 104 0.04 -0.49 8.48
CA LEU A 104 -0.65 0.68 7.95
C LEU A 104 0.18 1.96 8.13
N GLU A 105 0.20 2.78 7.07
CA GLU A 105 0.60 4.19 7.08
C GLU A 105 -0.63 5.04 6.74
N GLU A 106 -1.22 5.67 7.76
CA GLU A 106 -2.54 6.31 7.66
C GLU A 106 -2.48 7.83 7.64
N ARG A 107 -1.29 8.40 7.42
CA ARG A 107 -1.06 9.86 7.46
C ARG A 107 -0.79 10.43 6.08
N ALA A 108 -0.45 9.60 5.10
CA ALA A 108 -0.07 10.04 3.78
C ALA A 108 -1.24 10.63 2.99
N LEU A 109 -1.15 11.91 2.63
CA LEU A 109 -2.19 12.61 1.84
C LEU A 109 -1.79 12.80 0.37
N ASP A 110 -0.58 12.38 -0.01
CA ASP A 110 -0.08 12.46 -1.38
C ASP A 110 1.01 11.41 -1.66
N SER A 111 1.48 11.38 -2.91
CA SER A 111 2.50 10.45 -3.38
C SER A 111 3.89 10.63 -2.74
N TYR A 112 4.25 11.84 -2.30
CA TYR A 112 5.53 12.06 -1.61
C TYR A 112 5.46 11.50 -0.20
N HIS A 113 4.36 11.80 0.50
CA HIS A 113 4.09 11.26 1.83
C HIS A 113 3.97 9.74 1.84
N ASN A 114 3.44 9.10 0.80
CA ASN A 114 3.42 7.64 0.72
C ASN A 114 4.82 7.02 0.88
N VAL A 115 5.84 7.65 0.28
CA VAL A 115 7.22 7.17 0.39
C VAL A 115 7.83 7.58 1.73
N LEU A 116 7.80 8.88 2.06
CA LEU A 116 8.46 9.41 3.26
C LEU A 116 7.86 8.81 4.54
N LEU A 117 6.53 8.85 4.67
CA LEU A 117 5.86 8.36 5.87
C LEU A 117 5.90 6.84 5.95
N GLY A 118 5.90 6.14 4.81
CA GLY A 118 6.13 4.69 4.78
C GLY A 118 7.51 4.30 5.33
N LEU A 119 8.56 4.99 4.87
CA LEU A 119 9.92 4.78 5.38
C LEU A 119 10.04 5.09 6.88
N THR A 120 9.50 6.22 7.34
CA THR A 120 9.55 6.58 8.77
C THR A 120 8.72 5.62 9.64
N ARG A 121 7.58 5.14 9.13
CA ARG A 121 6.73 4.15 9.81
C ARG A 121 7.47 2.82 9.97
N TYR A 122 8.17 2.38 8.92
CA TYR A 122 9.05 1.22 8.97
C TYR A 122 10.15 1.39 10.02
N HIS A 123 10.85 2.53 10.01
CA HIS A 123 11.92 2.79 10.98
C HIS A 123 11.39 2.82 12.41
N ALA A 124 10.25 3.44 12.65
CA ALA A 124 9.62 3.47 13.97
C ALA A 124 9.23 2.07 14.47
N ARG A 125 8.84 1.16 13.57
CA ARG A 125 8.45 -0.21 13.91
C ARG A 125 9.63 -1.14 14.13
N PHE A 126 10.66 -1.08 13.30
CA PHE A 126 11.76 -2.06 13.25
C PHE A 126 13.12 -1.52 13.72
N GLY A 127 13.21 -0.24 14.07
CA GLY A 127 14.42 0.42 14.57
C GLY A 127 15.56 0.55 13.55
N ARG A 128 15.26 0.41 12.26
CA ARG A 128 16.22 0.48 11.15
C ARG A 128 15.53 0.91 9.86
N TRP A 129 16.29 1.41 8.88
CA TRP A 129 15.79 1.65 7.53
C TRP A 129 15.74 0.35 6.71
N PRO A 130 14.78 0.20 5.77
CA PRO A 130 14.77 -0.96 4.89
C PRO A 130 15.99 -0.93 3.96
N ALA A 131 16.53 -2.10 3.64
CA ALA A 131 17.59 -2.26 2.67
C ALA A 131 17.08 -2.02 1.24
N THR A 132 15.84 -2.41 0.95
CA THR A 132 15.22 -2.23 -0.37
C THR A 132 13.75 -1.82 -0.25
N LEU A 133 13.26 -1.12 -1.26
CA LEU A 133 11.92 -0.55 -1.32
C LEU A 133 11.23 -0.99 -2.63
N THR A 134 10.01 -1.50 -2.54
CA THR A 134 9.12 -1.67 -3.70
C THR A 134 7.95 -0.70 -3.58
N LEU A 135 7.63 0.03 -4.64
CA LEU A 135 6.48 0.93 -4.71
C LEU A 135 5.43 0.39 -5.69
N VAL A 136 4.25 0.05 -5.19
CA VAL A 136 3.12 -0.38 -6.01
C VAL A 136 2.15 0.79 -6.18
N GLY A 137 1.81 1.13 -7.42
CA GLY A 137 0.85 2.18 -7.76
C GLY A 137 0.74 2.36 -9.27
N HIS A 138 0.06 3.41 -9.72
CA HIS A 138 -0.13 3.63 -11.15
C HIS A 138 1.19 3.85 -11.91
N ALA A 139 1.36 3.16 -13.02
CA ALA A 139 2.57 3.22 -13.85
C ALA A 139 2.93 4.64 -14.30
N PHE A 140 1.94 5.48 -14.65
CA PHE A 140 2.20 6.87 -15.05
C PHE A 140 2.80 7.73 -13.93
N LYS A 141 2.70 7.31 -12.66
CA LYS A 141 3.29 8.02 -11.51
C LYS A 141 4.75 7.65 -11.28
N ARG A 142 5.27 6.62 -11.94
CA ARG A 142 6.64 6.13 -11.72
C ARG A 142 7.71 7.23 -11.79
N PRO A 143 7.78 8.10 -12.83
CA PRO A 143 8.80 9.16 -12.87
C PRO A 143 8.74 10.10 -11.66
N ARG A 144 7.52 10.39 -11.18
CA ARG A 144 7.30 11.21 -9.99
C ARG A 144 7.72 10.48 -8.70
N LEU A 145 7.43 9.18 -8.58
CA LEU A 145 7.84 8.39 -7.42
C LEU A 145 9.36 8.22 -7.36
N GLU A 146 10.03 8.05 -8.52
CA GLU A 146 11.49 8.04 -8.62
C GLU A 146 12.07 9.39 -8.15
N ALA A 147 11.50 10.51 -8.57
CA ALA A 147 11.89 11.84 -8.11
C ALA A 147 11.70 12.01 -6.59
N HIS A 148 10.61 11.51 -6.02
CA HIS A 148 10.38 11.53 -4.57
C HIS A 148 11.43 10.72 -3.82
N CYS A 149 11.75 9.50 -4.29
CA CYS A 149 12.80 8.67 -3.69
C CYS A 149 14.16 9.38 -3.70
N ALA A 150 14.51 10.02 -4.82
CA ALA A 150 15.74 10.79 -4.96
C ALA A 150 15.77 11.99 -4.00
N ALA A 151 14.66 12.74 -3.89
CA ALA A 151 14.55 13.88 -2.98
C ALA A 151 14.64 13.48 -1.50
N ILE A 152 14.10 12.31 -1.14
CA ILE A 152 14.22 11.73 0.21
C ILE A 152 15.64 11.20 0.47
N GLY A 153 16.40 10.89 -0.58
CA GLY A 153 17.75 10.31 -0.48
C GLY A 153 17.75 8.78 -0.39
N PHE A 154 16.67 8.10 -0.79
CA PHE A 154 16.67 6.64 -0.87
C PHE A 154 17.42 6.19 -2.14
N PRO A 155 18.39 5.24 -2.05
CA PRO A 155 19.25 4.93 -3.19
C PRO A 155 18.47 4.36 -4.40
N PRO A 156 18.59 4.92 -5.62
CA PRO A 156 17.82 4.48 -6.79
C PRO A 156 18.00 3.00 -7.13
N GLY A 157 19.21 2.45 -6.98
CA GLY A 157 19.49 1.03 -7.21
C GLY A 157 18.86 0.07 -6.19
N ARG A 158 18.10 0.58 -5.22
CA ARG A 158 17.39 -0.20 -4.19
C ARG A 158 15.87 -0.01 -4.25
N VAL A 159 15.37 0.67 -5.28
CA VAL A 159 13.93 0.90 -5.50
C VAL A 159 13.44 0.06 -6.67
N ALA A 160 12.32 -0.64 -6.47
CA ALA A 160 11.57 -1.35 -7.50
C ALA A 160 10.13 -0.80 -7.60
N PHE A 161 9.48 -1.08 -8.72
CA PHE A 161 8.09 -0.73 -9.02
C PHE A 161 7.28 -1.97 -9.40
#